data_AF-A0A9P8G6P1-F1
#
_entry.id   AF-A0A9P8G6P1-F1
#
_cell.length_a   1.000
_cell.length_b   1.000
_cell.length_c   1.000
_cell.angle_alpha   90.00
_cell.angle_beta   90.00
_cell.angle_gamma   90.00
#
_symmetry.space_group_name_H-M   'P 1'
#
loop_
_entity.id
_entity.type
_entity.pdbx_description
1 polymer ?
#
loop_
_entity_poly.entity_id
_entity_poly.type
_entity_poly.pdbx_seq_one_letter_code
_entity_poly.pdbx_strand_id
1 'polypeptide(L)'
;MEPPFLTSLRDVGASIDKIAGRELIATGKLYVSASLDNATDQDHEQLHNDYNLKTVISTEQSLDVGAKPTKIGASGNILSSKFMGVTRCRINLRSAKYTKNVRKRFSYWTVCKIVFAIYTSDLESPSVTEPVTDAMWAHGPIVETLEVLDTGLELICDLFKALLCDTSTYPVLICGGKWMRDQNLLVVLILLVLRVPVEHIAADYVSCVQGLRIDSNRFKTKGEGELVRAMVEKKAEWVGAIKNHLDDKYGVVEGYLVRGGMTLEEIGSLREALQASGPRTSSDDEKRHKTAEGL
;
A
#
# COMPACT_ATOMS: atom_id res chain seq x y z
N MET A 1 -14.26 20.50 -0.76
CA MET A 1 -14.15 19.71 -2.00
C MET A 1 -12.84 18.95 -1.95
N GLU A 2 -12.89 17.62 -1.86
CA GLU A 2 -11.69 16.76 -1.96
C GLU A 2 -11.12 16.87 -3.37
N PRO A 3 -9.79 16.76 -3.55
CA PRO A 3 -9.22 16.80 -4.89
C PRO A 3 -9.77 15.61 -5.71
N PRO A 4 -10.14 15.81 -6.99
CA PRO A 4 -10.68 14.74 -7.81
C PRO A 4 -9.68 13.58 -7.92
N PHE A 5 -10.20 12.35 -7.89
CA PHE A 5 -9.43 11.09 -7.84
C PHE A 5 -8.21 11.06 -8.78
N LEU A 6 -8.41 11.46 -10.04
CA LEU A 6 -7.38 11.51 -11.08
C LEU A 6 -6.15 12.35 -10.73
N THR A 7 -6.29 13.33 -9.83
CA THR A 7 -5.14 14.17 -9.43
C THR A 7 -4.15 13.44 -8.54
N SER A 8 -4.56 12.34 -7.89
CA SER A 8 -3.71 11.54 -7.02
C SER A 8 -3.25 10.22 -7.67
N LEU A 9 -3.86 9.83 -8.78
CA LEU A 9 -3.50 8.63 -9.52
C LEU A 9 -2.14 8.80 -10.18
N ARG A 10 -1.24 7.85 -9.95
CA ARG A 10 0.13 7.87 -10.47
C ARG A 10 0.56 6.48 -10.91
N ASP A 11 1.19 6.40 -12.08
CA ASP A 11 1.98 5.25 -12.49
C ASP A 11 3.33 5.29 -11.75
N VAL A 12 3.56 4.29 -10.90
CA VAL A 12 4.76 4.21 -10.06
C VAL A 12 6.01 4.01 -10.94
N GLY A 13 5.92 3.19 -11.99
CA GLY A 13 7.05 2.95 -12.89
C GLY A 13 7.45 4.21 -13.63
N ALA A 14 6.48 4.89 -14.26
CA ALA A 14 6.75 6.12 -15.00
C ALA A 14 7.34 7.24 -14.11
N SER A 15 6.91 7.30 -12.85
CA SER A 15 7.41 8.29 -11.89
C SER A 15 8.85 7.99 -11.45
N ILE A 16 9.13 6.73 -11.07
CA ILE A 16 10.47 6.30 -10.65
C ILE A 16 11.46 6.42 -11.80
N ASP A 17 11.09 6.01 -13.01
CA ASP A 17 11.97 6.07 -14.17
C ASP A 17 12.33 7.52 -14.53
N LYS A 18 11.36 8.44 -14.40
CA LYS A 18 11.60 9.88 -14.57
C LYS A 18 12.59 10.42 -13.53
N ILE A 19 12.48 9.99 -12.27
CA ILE A 19 13.40 10.40 -11.19
C ILE A 19 14.79 9.81 -11.41
N ALA A 20 14.86 8.55 -11.81
CA ALA A 20 16.12 7.84 -12.01
C ALA A 20 16.84 8.21 -13.32
N GLY A 21 16.12 8.79 -14.29
CA GLY A 21 16.64 9.08 -15.62
C GLY A 21 16.89 7.83 -16.48
N ARG A 22 16.34 6.68 -16.10
CA ARG A 22 16.44 5.39 -16.80
C ARG A 22 15.29 4.47 -16.42
N GLU A 23 14.99 3.49 -17.26
CA GLU A 23 13.98 2.47 -16.99
C GLU A 23 14.46 1.50 -15.90
N LEU A 24 13.77 1.47 -14.77
CA LEU A 24 13.97 0.53 -13.66
C LEU A 24 12.76 -0.38 -13.47
N ILE A 25 11.56 0.13 -13.76
CA ILE A 25 10.28 -0.53 -13.48
C ILE A 25 9.43 -0.49 -14.74
N ALA A 26 8.69 -1.57 -15.01
CA ALA A 26 7.72 -1.58 -16.08
C ALA A 26 6.60 -0.55 -15.83
N THR A 27 6.47 0.41 -16.73
CA THR A 27 5.36 1.37 -16.75
C THR A 27 4.03 0.67 -17.05
N GLY A 28 2.93 1.23 -16.57
CA GLY A 28 1.58 0.77 -16.84
C GLY A 28 1.16 -0.49 -16.07
N LYS A 29 1.97 -0.93 -15.10
CA LYS A 29 1.72 -2.14 -14.29
C LYS A 29 1.23 -1.81 -12.90
N LEU A 30 1.89 -0.89 -12.21
CA LEU A 30 1.62 -0.54 -10.82
C LEU A 30 1.20 0.92 -10.71
N TYR A 31 -0.02 1.13 -10.22
CA TYR A 31 -0.56 2.45 -9.95
C TYR A 31 -0.79 2.65 -8.45
N VAL A 32 -0.68 3.89 -7.99
CA VAL A 32 -1.02 4.31 -6.62
C VAL A 32 -1.97 5.50 -6.67
N SER A 33 -2.93 5.56 -5.74
CA SER A 33 -3.86 6.68 -5.60
C SER A 33 -4.35 6.87 -4.17
N ALA A 34 -4.98 8.02 -3.89
CA ALA A 34 -5.74 8.25 -2.67
C ALA A 34 -7.06 7.46 -2.69
N SER A 35 -8.02 7.83 -1.84
CA SER A 35 -9.28 7.09 -1.69
C SER A 35 -10.11 7.13 -2.96
N LEU A 36 -10.79 6.01 -3.24
CA LEU A 36 -11.77 5.89 -4.32
C LEU A 36 -13.16 6.38 -3.91
N ASP A 37 -13.38 6.77 -2.64
CA ASP A 37 -14.71 7.13 -2.12
C ASP A 37 -15.33 8.36 -2.83
N ASN A 38 -14.52 9.17 -3.52
CA ASN A 38 -14.97 10.31 -4.32
C ASN A 38 -14.79 10.10 -5.84
N ALA A 39 -14.54 8.86 -6.28
CA ALA A 39 -14.51 8.54 -7.70
C ALA A 39 -15.91 8.73 -8.30
N THR A 40 -15.99 9.56 -9.33
CA THR A 40 -17.20 9.74 -10.14
C THR A 40 -17.44 8.53 -11.04
N ASP A 41 -18.66 8.37 -11.58
CA ASP A 41 -18.94 7.33 -12.58
C ASP A 41 -17.97 7.44 -13.79
N GLN A 42 -17.59 8.67 -14.16
CA GLN A 42 -16.59 8.94 -15.18
C GLN A 42 -15.19 8.46 -14.76
N ASP A 43 -14.79 8.62 -13.50
CA ASP A 43 -13.52 8.07 -12.99
C ASP A 43 -13.52 6.54 -13.04
N HIS A 44 -14.66 5.90 -12.75
CA HIS A 44 -14.82 4.45 -12.88
C HIS A 44 -14.74 3.98 -14.34
N GLU A 45 -15.39 4.69 -15.27
CA GLU A 45 -15.25 4.42 -16.70
C GLU A 45 -13.82 4.61 -17.17
N GLN A 46 -13.13 5.65 -16.71
CA GLN A 46 -11.74 5.92 -17.09
C GLN A 46 -10.78 4.85 -16.54
N LEU A 47 -10.96 4.41 -15.30
CA LEU A 47 -10.18 3.31 -14.71
C LEU A 47 -10.36 2.00 -15.49
N HIS A 48 -11.56 1.75 -16.00
CA HIS A 48 -11.86 0.58 -16.79
C HIS A 48 -11.34 0.69 -18.24
N ASN A 49 -11.58 1.82 -18.90
CA ASN A 49 -11.35 1.98 -20.34
C ASN A 49 -9.91 2.42 -20.67
N ASP A 50 -9.32 3.33 -19.89
CA ASP A 50 -8.00 3.91 -20.20
C ASP A 50 -6.86 3.13 -19.55
N TYR A 51 -7.06 2.70 -18.31
CA TYR A 51 -6.01 2.01 -17.53
C TYR A 51 -6.12 0.49 -17.58
N ASN A 52 -7.26 -0.05 -18.04
CA ASN A 52 -7.54 -1.49 -18.15
C ASN A 52 -7.13 -2.26 -16.87
N LEU A 53 -7.45 -1.68 -15.71
CA LEU A 53 -7.07 -2.24 -14.41
C LEU A 53 -7.70 -3.63 -14.25
N LYS A 54 -6.88 -4.60 -13.85
CA LYS A 54 -7.36 -5.95 -13.52
C LYS A 54 -7.56 -6.14 -12.04
N THR A 55 -6.80 -5.41 -11.21
CA THR A 55 -6.84 -5.54 -9.76
C THR A 55 -6.81 -4.18 -9.07
N VAL A 56 -7.63 -4.01 -8.02
CA VAL A 56 -7.61 -2.86 -7.13
C VAL A 56 -7.41 -3.35 -5.71
N ILE A 57 -6.36 -2.88 -5.04
CA ILE A 57 -6.06 -3.19 -3.63
C ILE A 57 -6.35 -1.93 -2.81
N SER A 58 -7.39 -1.99 -1.98
CA SER A 58 -7.73 -0.91 -1.05
C SER A 58 -7.22 -1.21 0.36
N THR A 59 -6.56 -0.23 0.96
CA THR A 59 -6.13 -0.26 2.38
C THR A 59 -7.20 0.32 3.35
N GLU A 60 -8.35 0.78 2.84
CA GLU A 60 -9.41 1.41 3.65
C GLU A 60 -10.52 0.46 4.14
N GLN A 61 -11.37 0.99 5.03
CA GLN A 61 -12.42 0.27 5.73
C GLN A 61 -13.81 0.26 5.07
N SER A 62 -14.03 0.89 3.92
CA SER A 62 -15.28 0.76 3.17
C SER A 62 -15.22 -0.46 2.24
N LEU A 63 -16.32 -1.21 2.12
CA LEU A 63 -16.55 -2.18 1.05
C LEU A 63 -17.74 -1.66 0.26
N ASP A 64 -17.76 -1.93 -1.04
CA ASP A 64 -18.95 -1.70 -1.86
C ASP A 64 -20.16 -2.40 -1.22
N VAL A 65 -21.20 -1.61 -0.96
CA VAL A 65 -22.47 -2.09 -0.42
C VAL A 65 -23.09 -3.03 -1.45
N GLY A 66 -23.03 -4.35 -1.20
CA GLY A 66 -23.74 -5.37 -1.99
C GLY A 66 -22.90 -6.51 -2.57
N ALA A 67 -21.57 -6.43 -2.55
CA ALA A 67 -20.73 -7.57 -2.97
C ALA A 67 -20.60 -8.61 -1.85
N LYS A 68 -20.70 -9.91 -2.16
CA LYS A 68 -20.35 -10.99 -1.22
C LYS A 68 -18.83 -11.18 -1.19
N PRO A 69 -18.11 -10.73 -0.16
CA PRO A 69 -16.66 -10.85 -0.13
C PRO A 69 -16.26 -12.31 0.10
N THR A 70 -15.23 -12.75 -0.61
CA THR A 70 -14.52 -14.02 -0.38
C THR A 70 -13.23 -13.73 0.36
N LYS A 71 -12.86 -14.57 1.32
CA LYS A 71 -11.57 -14.47 2.00
C LYS A 71 -10.49 -15.13 1.16
N ILE A 72 -9.41 -14.40 0.86
CA ILE A 72 -8.23 -14.93 0.15
C ILE A 72 -6.97 -14.81 1.04
N GLY A 73 -5.89 -15.49 0.64
CA GLY A 73 -4.66 -15.61 1.41
C GLY A 73 -4.78 -16.61 2.57
N ALA A 74 -3.64 -17.12 3.04
CA ALA A 74 -3.61 -18.15 4.09
C ALA A 74 -4.22 -17.66 5.41
N SER A 75 -4.06 -16.37 5.73
CA SER A 75 -4.62 -15.76 6.93
C SER A 75 -6.13 -15.49 6.85
N GLY A 76 -6.75 -15.58 5.66
CA GLY A 76 -8.17 -15.27 5.43
C GLY A 76 -8.60 -13.84 5.81
N ASN A 77 -7.65 -12.90 5.86
CA ASN A 77 -7.90 -11.51 6.29
C ASN A 77 -7.98 -10.53 5.11
N ILE A 78 -7.76 -11.02 3.89
CA ILE A 78 -7.92 -10.23 2.66
C ILE A 78 -9.30 -10.53 2.12
N LEU A 79 -10.11 -9.49 1.97
CA LEU A 79 -11.46 -9.61 1.43
C LEU A 79 -11.40 -9.31 -0.07
N SER A 80 -11.83 -10.25 -0.90
CA SER A 80 -11.85 -10.08 -2.35
C SER A 80 -13.27 -10.20 -2.90
N SER A 81 -13.59 -9.34 -3.86
CA SER A 81 -14.77 -9.45 -4.72
C SER A 81 -14.34 -9.22 -6.17
N LYS A 82 -15.14 -9.75 -7.11
CA LYS A 82 -15.00 -9.41 -8.53
C LYS A 82 -16.17 -8.53 -8.93
N PHE A 83 -15.86 -7.41 -9.56
CA PHE A 83 -16.85 -6.48 -10.08
C PHE A 83 -16.41 -6.02 -11.47
N MET A 84 -17.26 -6.23 -12.48
CA MET A 84 -17.00 -5.84 -13.87
C MET A 84 -15.65 -6.35 -14.41
N GLY A 85 -15.30 -7.60 -14.12
CA GLY A 85 -14.02 -8.20 -14.56
C GLY A 85 -12.79 -7.77 -13.74
N VAL A 86 -12.91 -6.77 -12.87
CA VAL A 86 -11.84 -6.28 -12.00
C VAL A 86 -11.90 -6.99 -10.65
N THR A 87 -10.76 -7.50 -10.20
CA THR A 87 -10.59 -8.07 -8.86
C THR A 87 -10.38 -6.93 -7.86
N ARG A 88 -11.33 -6.72 -6.96
CA ARG A 88 -11.20 -5.77 -5.86
C ARG A 88 -10.79 -6.52 -4.61
N CYS A 89 -9.70 -6.10 -3.99
CA CYS A 89 -9.18 -6.67 -2.77
C CYS A 89 -9.09 -5.58 -1.72
N ARG A 90 -9.41 -5.95 -0.49
CA ARG A 90 -9.33 -5.09 0.67
C ARG A 90 -8.43 -5.71 1.71
N ILE A 91 -7.59 -4.87 2.28
CA ILE A 91 -6.69 -5.23 3.37
C ILE A 91 -6.65 -4.13 4.42
N ASN A 92 -6.75 -4.48 5.69
CA ASN A 92 -6.48 -3.54 6.78
C ASN A 92 -5.11 -3.88 7.38
N LEU A 93 -4.11 -3.05 7.12
CA LEU A 93 -2.73 -3.30 7.57
C LEU A 93 -2.59 -3.31 9.10
N ARG A 94 -3.52 -2.69 9.82
CA ARG A 94 -3.60 -2.73 11.29
C ARG A 94 -4.15 -4.08 11.74
N SER A 95 -3.26 -5.06 11.82
CA SER A 95 -3.60 -6.45 12.16
C SER A 95 -4.18 -6.60 13.57
N ALA A 96 -4.74 -7.77 13.89
CA ALA A 96 -5.18 -8.07 15.25
C ALA A 96 -4.05 -7.91 16.29
N LYS A 97 -2.79 -8.19 15.91
CA LYS A 97 -1.61 -7.99 16.76
C LYS A 97 -1.39 -6.49 17.02
N TYR A 98 -1.51 -5.64 15.99
CA TYR A 98 -1.47 -4.18 16.15
C TYR A 98 -2.54 -3.68 17.11
N THR A 99 -3.80 -4.04 16.86
CA THR A 99 -4.94 -3.61 17.67
C THR A 99 -4.80 -4.03 19.13
N LYS A 100 -4.28 -5.24 19.37
CA LYS A 100 -3.96 -5.72 20.73
C LYS A 100 -2.88 -4.86 21.41
N ASN A 101 -1.87 -4.41 20.66
CA ASN A 101 -0.81 -3.55 21.20
C ASN A 101 -1.31 -2.13 21.51
N VAL A 102 -2.09 -1.52 20.60
CA VAL A 102 -2.71 -0.22 20.85
C VAL A 102 -3.64 -0.28 22.06
N ARG A 103 -4.43 -1.36 22.20
CA ARG A 103 -5.34 -1.53 23.33
C ARG A 103 -4.65 -1.48 24.70
N LYS A 104 -3.39 -1.93 24.78
CA LYS A 104 -2.60 -1.87 26.03
C LYS A 104 -2.21 -0.45 26.45
N ARG A 105 -2.33 0.53 25.55
CA ARG A 105 -2.04 1.95 25.83
C ARG A 105 -3.21 2.67 26.50
N PHE A 106 -4.40 2.08 26.47
CA PHE A 106 -5.58 2.69 27.04
C PHE A 106 -5.65 2.54 28.56
N SER A 107 -6.14 3.58 29.23
CA SER A 107 -6.61 3.45 30.60
C SER A 107 -7.84 2.52 30.66
N TYR A 108 -8.07 1.87 31.80
CA TYR A 108 -9.27 1.07 32.04
C TYR A 108 -10.56 1.88 31.76
N TRP A 109 -10.56 3.18 32.08
CA TRP A 109 -11.70 4.05 31.85
C TRP A 109 -11.97 4.30 30.36
N THR A 110 -10.93 4.48 29.56
CA THR A 110 -11.05 4.58 28.08
C THR A 110 -11.61 3.29 27.50
N VAL A 111 -11.16 2.12 28.00
CA VAL A 111 -11.72 0.82 27.58
C VAL A 111 -13.20 0.71 27.92
N CYS A 112 -13.62 1.14 29.12
CA CYS A 112 -15.03 1.17 29.51
C CYS A 112 -15.87 2.05 28.57
N LYS A 113 -15.38 3.24 28.20
CA LYS A 113 -16.06 4.11 27.23
C LYS A 113 -16.23 3.46 25.85
N ILE A 114 -15.17 2.84 25.34
CA ILE A 114 -15.21 2.15 24.05
C ILE A 114 -16.26 1.02 24.10
N VAL A 115 -16.27 0.21 25.16
CA VAL A 115 -17.25 -0.88 25.32
C VAL A 115 -18.67 -0.33 25.43
N PHE A 116 -18.88 0.75 26.18
CA PHE A 116 -20.18 1.41 26.28
C PHE A 116 -20.65 1.94 24.92
N ALA A 117 -19.76 2.59 24.16
CA ALA A 117 -20.06 3.10 22.83
C ALA A 117 -20.38 1.98 21.82
N ILE A 118 -19.72 0.82 21.91
CA ILE A 118 -20.10 -0.37 21.14
C ILE A 118 -21.53 -0.80 21.49
N TYR A 119 -21.86 -0.83 22.78
CA TYR A 119 -23.19 -1.23 23.25
C TYR A 119 -24.29 -0.26 22.81
N THR A 120 -24.00 1.04 22.75
CA THR A 120 -24.94 2.09 22.32
C THR A 120 -24.89 2.39 20.83
N SER A 121 -24.06 1.68 20.05
CA SER A 121 -23.78 1.97 18.63
C SER A 121 -23.27 3.41 18.37
N ASP A 122 -22.65 4.05 19.36
CA ASP A 122 -22.16 5.44 19.30
C ASP A 122 -20.64 5.49 19.06
N LEU A 123 -20.16 4.72 18.09
CA LEU A 123 -18.73 4.56 17.81
C LEU A 123 -18.07 5.79 17.18
N GLU A 124 -18.87 6.70 16.63
CA GLU A 124 -18.38 7.94 16.00
C GLU A 124 -18.20 9.09 17.00
N SER A 125 -18.61 8.89 18.25
CA SER A 125 -18.48 9.88 19.32
C SER A 125 -17.03 10.36 19.48
N PRO A 126 -16.77 11.68 19.51
CA PRO A 126 -15.43 12.24 19.79
C PRO A 126 -14.80 11.67 21.07
N SER A 127 -15.63 11.35 22.06
CA SER A 127 -15.21 10.77 23.34
C SER A 127 -14.57 9.38 23.23
N VAL A 128 -14.74 8.72 22.08
CA VAL A 128 -14.22 7.39 21.74
C VAL A 128 -13.14 7.50 20.67
N THR A 129 -13.37 8.32 19.63
CA THR A 129 -12.47 8.42 18.49
C THR A 129 -11.19 9.18 18.81
N GLU A 130 -11.24 10.23 19.64
CA GLU A 130 -10.05 11.00 20.02
C GLU A 130 -9.05 10.17 20.84
N PRO A 131 -9.43 9.49 21.96
CA PRO A 131 -8.47 8.71 22.73
C PRO A 131 -7.85 7.55 21.93
N VAL A 132 -8.63 6.93 21.04
CA VAL A 132 -8.14 5.87 20.13
C VAL A 132 -7.11 6.44 19.16
N THR A 133 -7.41 7.58 18.55
CA THR A 133 -6.51 8.31 17.66
C THR A 133 -5.23 8.67 18.40
N ASP A 134 -5.31 9.31 19.56
CA ASP A 134 -4.15 9.69 20.36
C ASP A 134 -3.28 8.50 20.75
N ALA A 135 -3.87 7.38 21.16
CA ALA A 135 -3.11 6.18 21.52
C ALA A 135 -2.45 5.50 20.32
N MET A 136 -3.08 5.54 19.15
CA MET A 136 -2.49 5.05 17.90
C MET A 136 -1.28 5.90 17.51
N TRP A 137 -1.37 7.22 17.67
CA TRP A 137 -0.39 8.19 17.18
C TRP A 137 0.60 8.71 18.22
N ALA A 138 0.55 8.19 19.44
CA ALA A 138 1.32 8.69 20.59
C ALA A 138 2.83 8.82 20.33
N HIS A 139 3.40 7.98 19.46
CA HIS A 139 4.84 7.96 19.15
C HIS A 139 5.18 8.54 17.77
N GLY A 140 4.21 9.18 17.11
CA GLY A 140 4.36 9.78 15.80
C GLY A 140 4.21 8.81 14.62
N PRO A 141 4.16 9.35 13.39
CA PRO A 141 3.77 8.61 12.19
C PRO A 141 4.78 7.54 11.75
N ILE A 142 6.07 7.80 11.91
CA ILE A 142 7.12 6.81 11.56
C ILE A 142 7.00 5.60 12.47
N VAL A 143 6.97 5.80 13.80
CA VAL A 143 6.89 4.69 14.76
C VAL A 143 5.63 3.86 14.53
N GLU A 144 4.48 4.49 14.27
CA GLU A 144 3.27 3.74 13.93
C GLU A 144 3.43 2.92 12.65
N THR A 145 4.06 3.48 11.61
CA THR A 145 4.31 2.76 10.36
C THR A 145 5.16 1.50 10.61
N LEU A 146 6.21 1.62 11.44
CA LEU A 146 7.08 0.49 11.79
C LEU A 146 6.34 -0.58 12.62
N GLU A 147 5.46 -0.16 13.53
CA GLU A 147 4.63 -1.10 14.28
C GLU A 147 3.61 -1.82 13.39
N VAL A 148 2.98 -1.12 12.44
CA VAL A 148 2.10 -1.71 11.42
C VAL A 148 2.88 -2.71 10.57
N LEU A 149 4.08 -2.35 10.13
CA LEU A 149 4.97 -3.22 9.35
C LEU A 149 5.30 -4.52 10.12
N ASP A 150 5.68 -4.40 11.40
CA ASP A 150 6.06 -5.53 12.24
C ASP A 150 4.89 -6.45 12.59
N THR A 151 3.75 -5.87 12.94
CA THR A 151 2.57 -6.63 13.37
C THR A 151 1.75 -7.15 12.19
N GLY A 152 1.89 -6.53 11.01
CA GLY A 152 1.25 -6.89 9.75
C GLY A 152 2.05 -7.86 8.88
N LEU A 153 3.20 -8.35 9.34
CA LEU A 153 4.13 -9.20 8.59
C LEU A 153 3.47 -10.31 7.76
N GLU A 154 2.74 -11.22 8.42
CA GLU A 154 2.05 -12.35 7.77
C GLU A 154 0.98 -11.86 6.78
N LEU A 155 0.27 -10.79 7.14
CA LEU A 155 -0.81 -10.22 6.35
C LEU A 155 -0.30 -9.58 5.04
N ILE A 156 0.80 -8.83 5.11
CA ILE A 156 1.44 -8.20 3.95
C ILE A 156 2.02 -9.28 3.02
N CYS A 157 2.65 -10.30 3.58
CA CYS A 157 3.21 -11.40 2.78
C CYS A 157 2.12 -12.21 2.09
N ASP A 158 1.01 -12.49 2.78
CA ASP A 158 -0.15 -13.17 2.17
C ASP A 158 -0.78 -12.35 1.05
N LEU A 159 -0.81 -11.01 1.17
CA LEU A 159 -1.26 -10.13 0.09
C LEU A 159 -0.34 -10.24 -1.13
N PHE A 160 0.96 -10.17 -0.91
CA PHE A 160 1.95 -10.21 -1.99
C PHE A 160 1.87 -11.54 -2.74
N LYS A 161 1.80 -12.66 -2.01
CA LYS A 161 1.62 -14.00 -2.57
C LYS A 161 0.32 -14.15 -3.35
N ALA A 162 -0.80 -13.72 -2.76
CA ALA A 162 -2.11 -13.94 -3.36
C ALA A 162 -2.38 -13.10 -4.61
N LEU A 163 -1.74 -11.93 -4.75
CA LEU A 163 -2.07 -10.97 -5.81
C LEU A 163 -0.88 -10.49 -6.63
N LEU A 164 0.26 -10.20 -6.01
CA LEU A 164 1.36 -9.50 -6.69
C LEU A 164 2.35 -10.46 -7.36
N CYS A 165 2.38 -11.73 -6.98
CA CYS A 165 3.22 -12.74 -7.63
C CYS A 165 2.61 -13.29 -8.94
N ASP A 166 1.32 -13.06 -9.20
CA ASP A 166 0.64 -13.52 -10.42
C ASP A 166 0.59 -12.42 -11.48
N THR A 167 1.28 -12.63 -12.61
CA THR A 167 1.29 -11.69 -13.74
C THR A 167 -0.10 -11.38 -14.31
N SER A 168 -1.09 -12.26 -14.10
CA SER A 168 -2.47 -12.08 -14.56
C SER A 168 -3.21 -10.95 -13.83
N THR A 169 -2.74 -10.52 -12.66
CA THR A 169 -3.38 -9.49 -11.83
C THR A 169 -3.05 -8.07 -12.27
N TYR A 170 -2.04 -7.89 -13.12
CA TYR A 170 -1.60 -6.60 -13.62
C TYR A 170 -2.37 -6.17 -14.88
N PRO A 171 -2.72 -4.88 -15.02
CA PRO A 171 -2.32 -3.76 -14.14
C PRO A 171 -3.07 -3.68 -12.80
N VAL A 172 -2.35 -3.29 -11.75
CA VAL A 172 -2.85 -3.19 -10.37
C VAL A 172 -2.83 -1.75 -9.88
N LEU A 173 -3.90 -1.34 -9.20
CA LEU A 173 -3.99 -0.07 -8.46
C LEU A 173 -3.96 -0.36 -6.96
N ILE A 174 -3.05 0.28 -6.23
CA ILE A 174 -3.08 0.32 -4.76
C ILE A 174 -3.65 1.67 -4.32
N CYS A 175 -4.81 1.64 -3.68
CA CYS A 175 -5.49 2.82 -3.16
C CYS A 175 -5.69 2.72 -1.64
N GLY A 176 -6.08 3.82 -1.03
CA GLY A 176 -6.15 3.88 0.42
C GLY A 176 -6.56 5.23 0.93
N GLY A 177 -6.27 5.45 2.21
CA GLY A 177 -6.67 6.68 2.88
C GLY A 177 -6.14 7.94 2.22
N LYS A 178 -6.86 9.02 2.48
CA LYS A 178 -6.57 10.38 2.01
C LYS A 178 -5.11 10.82 2.16
N TRP A 179 -4.46 10.41 3.24
CA TRP A 179 -3.06 10.77 3.54
C TRP A 179 -2.03 9.88 2.85
N MET A 180 -2.50 8.94 2.04
CA MET A 180 -1.76 8.02 1.21
C MET A 180 -0.72 7.14 1.91
N ARG A 181 -0.74 7.01 3.23
CA ARG A 181 0.32 6.33 3.98
C ARG A 181 0.35 4.82 3.75
N ASP A 182 -0.77 4.15 3.99
CA ASP A 182 -0.82 2.69 4.03
C ASP A 182 -0.60 2.08 2.63
N GLN A 183 -1.16 2.70 1.58
CA GLN A 183 -0.86 2.31 0.21
C GLN A 183 0.59 2.61 -0.18
N ASN A 184 1.16 3.76 0.23
CA ASN A 184 2.57 4.04 -0.04
C ASN A 184 3.50 3.11 0.73
N LEU A 185 3.10 2.58 1.90
CA LEU A 185 3.90 1.59 2.62
C LEU A 185 4.06 0.33 1.77
N LEU A 186 2.97 -0.15 1.15
CA LEU A 186 3.02 -1.29 0.24
C LEU A 186 3.89 -0.98 -0.99
N VAL A 187 3.75 0.21 -1.58
CA VAL A 187 4.58 0.65 -2.72
C VAL A 187 6.06 0.70 -2.35
N VAL A 188 6.42 1.28 -1.21
CA VAL A 188 7.80 1.32 -0.72
C VAL A 188 8.37 -0.10 -0.58
N LEU A 189 7.62 -1.04 0.01
CA LEU A 189 8.05 -2.43 0.11
C LEU A 189 8.28 -3.07 -1.26
N ILE A 190 7.37 -2.87 -2.22
CA ILE A 190 7.52 -3.35 -3.59
C ILE A 190 8.79 -2.77 -4.23
N LEU A 191 9.01 -1.45 -4.13
CA LEU A 191 10.17 -0.77 -4.72
C LEU A 191 11.50 -1.22 -4.11
N LEU A 192 11.53 -1.47 -2.79
CA LEU A 192 12.68 -2.05 -2.11
C LEU A 192 12.96 -3.47 -2.62
N VAL A 193 11.92 -4.30 -2.83
CA VAL A 193 12.09 -5.64 -3.42
C VAL A 193 12.66 -5.56 -4.84
N LEU A 194 12.21 -4.57 -5.63
CA LEU A 194 12.72 -4.29 -6.98
C LEU A 194 14.13 -3.70 -6.98
N ARG A 195 14.72 -3.42 -5.80
CA ARG A 195 16.05 -2.84 -5.60
C ARG A 195 16.20 -1.45 -6.19
N VAL A 196 15.11 -0.67 -6.16
CA VAL A 196 15.15 0.75 -6.52
C VAL A 196 15.95 1.51 -5.45
N PRO A 197 16.86 2.42 -5.84
CA PRO A 197 17.60 3.22 -4.88
C PRO A 197 16.67 4.01 -3.96
N VAL A 198 16.98 4.02 -2.66
CA VAL A 198 16.10 4.57 -1.61
C VAL A 198 15.86 6.06 -1.79
N GLU A 199 16.84 6.78 -2.31
CA GLU A 199 16.76 8.18 -2.69
C GLU A 199 15.69 8.44 -3.77
N HIS A 200 15.53 7.52 -4.74
CA HIS A 200 14.51 7.63 -5.77
C HIS A 200 13.12 7.32 -5.19
N ILE A 201 13.01 6.30 -4.34
CA ILE A 201 11.77 5.97 -3.63
C ILE A 201 11.33 7.14 -2.74
N ALA A 202 12.26 7.75 -2.00
CA ALA A 202 11.99 8.90 -1.15
C ALA A 202 11.54 10.12 -1.97
N ALA A 203 12.22 10.42 -3.08
CA ALA A 203 11.84 11.52 -3.98
C ALA A 203 10.44 11.29 -4.59
N ASP A 204 10.13 10.07 -4.98
CA ASP A 204 8.82 9.69 -5.50
C ASP A 204 7.71 9.86 -4.45
N TYR A 205 7.93 9.31 -3.24
CA TYR A 205 7.01 9.47 -2.11
C TYR A 205 6.77 10.94 -1.79
N VAL A 206 7.83 11.76 -1.69
CA VAL A 206 7.71 13.19 -1.44
C VAL A 206 6.89 13.89 -2.54
N SER A 207 7.12 13.55 -3.81
CA SER A 207 6.33 14.07 -4.94
C SER A 207 4.86 13.67 -4.85
N CYS A 208 4.59 12.43 -4.42
CA CYS A 208 3.25 11.90 -4.24
C CYS A 208 2.48 12.67 -3.15
N VAL A 209 3.09 12.85 -1.97
CA VAL A 209 2.41 13.49 -0.83
C VAL A 209 2.42 15.02 -0.87
N GLN A 210 3.36 15.65 -1.59
CA GLN A 210 3.43 17.12 -1.69
C GLN A 210 2.25 17.72 -2.48
N GLY A 211 1.62 16.94 -3.36
CA GLY A 211 0.39 17.33 -4.06
C GLY A 211 -0.86 17.33 -3.17
N LEU A 212 -0.80 16.72 -1.96
CA LEU A 212 -1.93 16.66 -1.05
C LEU A 212 -2.16 18.05 -0.41
N ARG A 213 -3.30 18.66 -0.72
CA ARG A 213 -3.72 19.94 -0.11
C ARG A 213 -4.13 19.69 1.34
N ILE A 214 -3.26 20.06 2.28
CA ILE A 214 -3.53 19.96 3.71
C ILE A 214 -4.27 21.22 4.15
N ASP A 215 -5.59 21.11 4.22
CA ASP A 215 -6.47 22.14 4.73
C ASP A 215 -6.79 21.83 6.21
N SER A 216 -6.28 22.67 7.11
CA SER A 216 -6.39 22.47 8.56
C SER A 216 -7.82 22.47 9.08
N ASN A 217 -8.77 23.03 8.34
CA ASN A 217 -10.18 23.06 8.70
C ASN A 217 -10.89 21.72 8.41
N ARG A 218 -10.17 20.72 7.90
CA ARG A 218 -10.72 19.42 7.49
C ARG A 218 -10.33 18.26 8.39
N PHE A 219 -9.57 18.49 9.46
CA PHE A 219 -9.25 17.46 10.43
C PHE A 219 -10.48 17.14 11.28
N LYS A 220 -10.83 15.87 11.39
CA LYS A 220 -11.96 15.44 12.23
C LYS A 220 -11.61 15.53 13.71
N THR A 221 -10.32 15.46 14.04
CA THR A 221 -9.81 15.52 15.41
C THR A 221 -8.50 16.33 15.48
N LYS A 222 -8.17 16.82 16.68
CA LYS A 222 -6.88 17.50 16.93
C LYS A 222 -5.69 16.57 16.67
N GLY A 223 -5.78 15.31 17.09
CA GLY A 223 -4.73 14.31 16.89
C GLY A 223 -4.46 14.01 15.40
N GLU A 224 -5.49 14.00 14.55
CA GLU A 224 -5.32 13.86 13.10
C GLU A 224 -4.50 15.03 12.51
N GLY A 225 -4.76 16.26 12.95
CA GLY A 225 -4.03 17.43 12.46
C GLY A 225 -2.55 17.45 12.86
N GLU A 226 -2.24 17.06 14.09
CA GLU A 226 -0.87 16.93 14.58
C GLU A 226 -0.10 15.83 13.84
N LEU A 227 -0.76 14.69 13.60
CA LEU A 227 -0.22 13.59 12.82
C LEU A 227 0.14 14.00 11.39
N VAL A 228 -0.79 14.66 10.70
CA VAL A 228 -0.58 15.10 9.31
C VAL A 228 0.56 16.11 9.24
N ARG A 229 0.65 17.04 10.19
CA ARG A 229 1.79 17.97 10.28
C ARG A 229 3.12 17.22 10.47
N ALA A 230 3.16 16.27 11.39
CA ALA A 230 4.35 15.44 11.63
C ALA A 230 4.73 14.60 10.40
N MET A 231 3.76 14.10 9.63
CA MET A 231 4.01 13.38 8.38
C MET A 231 4.64 14.29 7.33
N VAL A 232 4.13 15.51 7.16
CA VAL A 232 4.70 16.48 6.21
C VAL A 232 6.11 16.86 6.58
N GLU A 233 6.35 17.10 7.86
CA GLU A 233 7.67 17.49 8.37
C GLU A 233 8.69 16.38 8.14
N LYS A 234 8.29 15.12 8.38
CA LYS A 234 9.19 13.95 8.30
C LYS A 234 9.08 13.17 6.99
N LYS A 235 8.43 13.71 5.96
CA LYS A 235 8.17 12.99 4.69
C LYS A 235 9.44 12.49 4.00
N ALA A 236 10.53 13.24 4.10
CA ALA A 236 11.82 12.85 3.51
C ALA A 236 12.52 11.72 4.30
N GLU A 237 12.25 11.62 5.61
CA GLU A 237 12.85 10.60 6.49
C GLU A 237 12.09 9.27 6.44
N TRP A 238 10.80 9.30 6.10
CA TRP A 238 9.89 8.17 6.24
C TRP A 238 10.36 6.90 5.51
N VAL A 239 10.76 7.02 4.24
CA VAL A 239 11.26 5.88 3.45
C VAL A 239 12.59 5.35 4.01
N GLY A 240 13.49 6.24 4.42
CA GLY A 240 14.75 5.87 5.04
C GLY A 240 14.55 5.12 6.36
N ALA A 241 13.60 5.57 7.19
CA ALA A 241 13.25 4.90 8.44
C ALA A 241 12.71 3.49 8.23
N ILE A 242 11.86 3.28 7.22
CA ILE A 242 11.36 1.95 6.84
C ILE A 242 12.52 1.06 6.40
N LYS A 243 13.38 1.55 5.51
CA LYS A 243 14.54 0.80 5.00
C LYS A 243 15.48 0.39 6.14
N ASN A 244 15.85 1.32 7.01
CA ASN A 244 16.75 1.06 8.13
C ASN A 244 16.14 0.03 9.10
N HIS A 245 14.84 0.16 9.43
CA HIS A 245 14.17 -0.82 10.29
C HIS A 245 14.14 -2.22 9.67
N LEU A 246 13.92 -2.31 8.35
CA LEU A 246 13.97 -3.58 7.63
C LEU A 246 15.38 -4.20 7.66
N ASP A 247 16.41 -3.40 7.39
CA ASP A 247 17.79 -3.84 7.43
C ASP A 247 18.20 -4.31 8.84
N ASP A 248 17.91 -3.50 9.86
CA ASP A 248 18.33 -3.76 11.25
C ASP A 248 17.65 -5.00 11.84
N LYS A 249 16.34 -5.17 11.58
CA LYS A 249 15.53 -6.22 12.22
C LYS A 249 15.39 -7.49 11.39
N TYR A 250 15.45 -7.38 10.07
CA TYR A 250 15.21 -8.47 9.13
C TYR A 250 16.39 -8.71 8.17
N GLY A 251 17.46 -7.92 8.26
CA GLY A 251 18.65 -8.00 7.40
C GLY A 251 18.48 -7.23 6.09
N VAL A 252 17.40 -7.52 5.37
CA VAL A 252 16.95 -6.83 4.14
C VAL A 252 15.43 -7.03 3.96
N VAL A 253 14.83 -6.34 3.00
CA VAL A 253 13.39 -6.49 2.69
C VAL A 253 13.02 -7.93 2.31
N GLU A 254 13.88 -8.67 1.61
CA GLU A 254 13.63 -10.08 1.31
C GLU A 254 13.60 -10.94 2.59
N GLY A 255 14.44 -10.61 3.58
CA GLY A 255 14.43 -11.27 4.88
C GLY A 255 13.13 -11.03 5.66
N TYR A 256 12.54 -9.83 5.52
CA TYR A 256 11.20 -9.53 6.02
C TYR A 256 10.16 -10.43 5.34
N LEU A 257 10.12 -10.47 4.01
CA LEU A 257 9.13 -11.27 3.26
C LEU A 257 9.26 -12.77 3.52
N VAL A 258 10.49 -13.29 3.57
CA VAL A 258 10.74 -14.71 3.89
C VAL A 258 10.27 -15.04 5.31
N ARG A 259 10.50 -14.16 6.29
CA ARG A 259 10.01 -14.37 7.65
C ARG A 259 8.48 -14.36 7.74
N GLY A 260 7.81 -13.59 6.88
CA GLY A 260 6.35 -13.61 6.77
C GLY A 260 5.80 -14.74 5.91
N GLY A 261 6.67 -15.63 5.42
CA GLY A 261 6.29 -16.87 4.75
C GLY A 261 6.21 -16.77 3.23
N MET A 262 6.91 -15.83 2.60
CA MET A 262 7.17 -15.87 1.15
C MET A 262 8.39 -16.74 0.83
N THR A 263 8.39 -17.38 -0.33
CA THR A 263 9.59 -18.05 -0.86
C THR A 263 10.43 -17.08 -1.70
N LEU A 264 11.70 -17.41 -1.93
CA LEU A 264 12.55 -16.63 -2.83
C LEU A 264 12.05 -16.66 -4.29
N GLU A 265 11.38 -17.74 -4.68
CA GLU A 265 10.76 -17.88 -6.00
C GLU A 265 9.59 -16.90 -6.16
N GLU A 266 8.71 -16.79 -5.17
CA GLU A 266 7.60 -15.82 -5.16
C GLU A 266 8.11 -14.37 -5.20
N ILE A 267 9.19 -14.07 -4.48
CA ILE A 267 9.87 -12.77 -4.53
C ILE A 267 10.48 -12.53 -5.94
N GLY A 268 11.01 -13.58 -6.56
CA GLY A 268 11.49 -13.56 -7.95
C GLY A 268 10.36 -13.23 -8.94
N SER A 269 9.22 -13.91 -8.83
CA SER A 269 8.05 -13.66 -9.69
C SER A 269 7.52 -12.24 -9.54
N LEU A 270 7.50 -11.69 -8.32
CA LEU A 270 7.14 -10.29 -8.09
C LEU A 270 8.09 -9.32 -8.83
N ARG A 271 9.40 -9.63 -8.85
CA ARG A 271 10.37 -8.84 -9.61
C ARG A 271 10.13 -8.95 -11.11
N GLU A 272 10.00 -10.15 -11.62
CA GLU A 272 9.78 -10.39 -13.05
C GLU A 272 8.50 -9.71 -13.56
N ALA A 273 7.45 -9.64 -12.74
CA ALA A 273 6.19 -8.99 -13.10
C ALA A 273 6.29 -7.46 -13.24
N LEU A 274 7.25 -6.83 -12.55
CA LEU A 274 7.31 -5.38 -12.36
C LEU A 274 8.62 -4.71 -12.80
N GLN A 275 9.71 -5.43 -12.94
CA GLN A 275 10.96 -4.85 -13.44
C GLN A 275 10.84 -4.51 -14.93
N ALA A 276 11.53 -3.45 -15.34
CA ALA A 276 11.65 -3.15 -16.76
C ALA A 276 12.27 -4.37 -17.48
N SER A 277 11.70 -4.76 -18.61
CA SER A 277 12.34 -5.76 -19.47
C SER A 277 13.67 -5.18 -19.91
N GLY A 278 14.79 -5.72 -19.42
CA GLY A 278 16.12 -5.26 -19.83
C GLY A 278 16.27 -5.27 -21.36
N PRO A 279 17.23 -4.51 -21.93
CA PRO A 279 17.51 -4.59 -23.35
C PRO A 279 17.76 -6.06 -23.69
N ARG A 280 16.93 -6.63 -24.58
CA ARG A 280 17.17 -7.96 -25.14
C ARG A 280 18.57 -7.91 -25.75
N THR A 281 19.54 -8.53 -25.10
CA THR A 281 20.85 -8.69 -25.69
C THR A 281 20.67 -9.57 -26.92
N SER A 282 21.15 -9.10 -28.07
CA SER A 282 21.11 -9.74 -29.38
C SER A 282 21.74 -11.16 -29.44
N SER A 283 22.24 -11.68 -28.31
CA SER A 283 22.74 -13.04 -28.16
C SER A 283 21.65 -14.12 -28.13
N ASP A 284 20.39 -13.76 -27.87
CA ASP A 284 19.29 -14.73 -27.81
C ASP A 284 18.67 -15.04 -29.17
N ASP A 285 18.79 -14.11 -30.13
CA ASP A 285 18.37 -14.35 -31.52
C ASP A 285 19.36 -15.23 -32.29
N GLU A 286 20.65 -15.23 -31.91
CA GLU A 286 21.65 -16.10 -32.55
C GLU A 286 21.50 -17.58 -32.15
N LYS A 287 20.94 -17.86 -30.96
CA LYS A 287 20.62 -19.23 -30.53
C LYS A 287 19.34 -19.77 -31.16
N ARG A 288 18.37 -18.91 -31.50
CA ARG A 288 17.15 -19.34 -32.20
C ARG A 288 17.39 -19.63 -33.68
N HIS A 289 18.29 -18.90 -34.35
CA HIS A 289 18.62 -19.19 -35.74
C HIS A 289 19.46 -20.46 -35.92
N LYS A 290 20.42 -20.73 -35.00
CA LYS A 290 21.27 -21.94 -35.08
C LYS A 290 20.54 -23.25 -34.76
N THR A 291 19.35 -23.20 -34.15
CA THR A 291 18.55 -24.40 -33.87
C THR A 291 17.58 -24.72 -35.02
N ALA A 292 17.27 -23.75 -35.88
CA ALA A 292 16.36 -23.92 -37.02
C ALA A 292 17.04 -24.35 -38.33
N GLU A 293 18.36 -24.24 -38.43
CA GLU A 293 19.13 -24.69 -39.61
C GLU A 293 19.85 -26.05 -39.40
N GLY A 294 19.59 -26.72 -38.27
CA GLY A 294 20.25 -27.96 -37.86
C GLY A 294 19.35 -29.19 -37.78
N LEU A 295 18.23 -29.22 -38.53
CA LEU A 295 17.34 -30.37 -38.69
C LEU A 295 16.89 -30.52 -40.14
#